data_AF-A0A7V5HY22-F1
#
_entry.id   AF-A0A7V5HY22-F1
#
_cell.length_a   1.000
_cell.length_b   1.000
_cell.length_c   1.000
_cell.angle_alpha   90.00
_cell.angle_beta   90.00
_cell.angle_gamma   90.00
#
_symmetry.space_group_name_H-M   'P 1'
#
loop_
_entity.id
_entity.type
_entity.pdbx_description
1 polymer ?
#
loop_
_entity_poly.entity_id
_entity_poly.type
_entity_poly.pdbx_seq_one_letter_code
_entity_poly.pdbx_strand_id
1 'polypeptide(L)' 'MNNLKTFLLLTILTLLLVWIGGMIAGVAGAFFAFLIALIMNIVSYWWSDKIVLGMYRAKEILP' A
#
# COMPACT_ATOMS: atom_id res chain seq x y z
N MET A 1 0.77 -3.36 -19.62
CA MET A 1 0.84 -3.26 -18.14
C MET A 1 2.30 -3.15 -17.74
N ASN A 2 2.72 -2.01 -17.19
CA ASN A 2 4.13 -1.77 -16.90
C ASN A 2 4.44 -2.13 -15.44
N ASN A 3 4.35 -3.42 -15.11
CA ASN A 3 4.53 -3.97 -13.75
C ASN A 3 5.83 -3.46 -13.07
N LEU A 4 6.86 -3.17 -13.87
CA LEU A 4 8.11 -2.58 -13.40
C LEU A 4 7.92 -1.19 -12.78
N LYS A 5 7.08 -0.32 -13.39
CA LYS A 5 6.78 1.00 -12.83
C LYS A 5 5.98 0.88 -11.54
N THR A 6 5.00 -0.02 -11.50
CA THR A 6 4.20 -0.27 -10.29
C THR A 6 5.07 -0.78 -9.15
N PHE A 7 5.95 -1.74 -9.42
CA PHE A 7 6.86 -2.29 -8.42
C PHE A 7 7.83 -1.22 -7.88
N LEU A 8 8.38 -0.38 -8.76
CA LEU A 8 9.27 0.71 -8.38
C LEU A 8 8.54 1.75 -7.52
N LEU A 9 7.33 2.16 -7.90
CA LEU A 9 6.53 3.12 -7.12
C LEU A 9 6.16 2.58 -5.74
N LEU A 10 5.76 1.30 -5.65
CA LEU A 10 5.42 0.65 -4.37
C LEU A 10 6.65 0.51 -3.46
N THR A 11 7.81 0.19 -4.04
CA THR A 11 9.08 0.11 -3.30
C THR A 11 9.47 1.47 -2.72
N ILE A 12 9.40 2.54 -3.54
CA ILE A 12 9.68 3.91 -3.09
C ILE A 12 8.70 4.34 -1.99
N LEU A 13 7.40 4.08 -2.16
CA LEU A 13 6.38 4.43 -1.18
C LEU A 13 6.62 3.73 0.16
N THR A 14 7.01 2.45 0.12
CA THR A 14 7.32 1.66 1.33
C THR A 14 8.52 2.24 2.06
N LEU A 15 9.60 2.57 1.34
CA LEU A 15 10.78 3.21 1.93
C LEU A 15 10.46 4.57 2.55
N LEU A 16 9.61 5.37 1.90
CA LEU A 16 9.15 6.65 2.42
C LEU A 16 8.37 6.50 3.72
N LEU A 17 7.44 5.55 3.79
CA LEU A 17 6.66 5.27 5.00
C LEU A 17 7.56 4.83 6.16
N VAL A 18 8.53 3.96 5.90
CA VAL A 18 9.50 3.52 6.91
C VAL A 18 10.39 4.66 7.38
N TRP A 19 10.85 5.51 6.46
CA TRP A 19 11.69 6.67 6.79
C TRP A 19 10.94 7.68 7.65
N ILE A 20 9.69 8.02 7.29
CA ILE A 20 8.82 8.90 8.08
C ILE A 20 8.50 8.26 9.44
N GLY A 21 8.16 6.96 9.49
CA GLY A 21 7.92 6.23 10.73
C GLY A 21 9.14 6.23 11.66
N GLY A 22 10.33 6.12 11.07
CA GLY A 22 11.61 6.24 11.77
C GLY A 22 11.88 7.61 12.36
N MET A 23 11.48 8.69 11.66
CA MET A 23 11.60 10.05 12.18
C MET A 23 10.65 10.33 13.35
N ILE A 24 9.45 9.74 13.34
CA ILE A 24 8.42 9.99 14.36
C ILE A 24 8.68 9.19 15.64
N ALA A 25 9.05 7.91 15.52
CA ALA A 25 9.13 6.99 16.66
C ALA A 25 10.42 6.15 16.69
N GLY A 26 11.47 6.59 16.00
CA GLY A 26 12.77 5.93 15.98
C GLY A 26 12.72 4.52 15.36
N VAL A 27 13.59 3.63 15.82
CA VAL A 27 13.71 2.26 15.29
C VAL A 27 12.40 1.47 15.43
N ALA A 28 11.67 1.66 16.54
CA ALA A 28 10.38 1.02 16.75
C ALA A 28 9.33 1.53 15.74
N GLY A 29 9.30 2.84 15.50
CA GLY A 29 8.42 3.47 14.49
C GLY A 29 8.68 2.97 13.07
N ALA A 30 9.95 2.83 12.69
CA ALA A 30 10.34 2.28 11.40
C ALA A 30 9.87 0.82 11.24
N PHE A 31 10.01 -0.01 12.28
CA PHE A 31 9.58 -1.41 12.25
C PHE A 31 8.05 -1.55 12.15
N PHE A 32 7.29 -0.77 12.93
CA PHE A 32 5.83 -0.77 12.85
C PHE A 32 5.34 -0.21 11.51
N ALA A 33 5.93 0.88 11.00
CA ALA A 33 5.59 1.44 9.70
C ALA A 33 5.90 0.45 8.56
N PHE A 34 7.00 -0.29 8.65
CA PHE A 34 7.32 -1.36 7.70
C PHE A 34 6.27 -2.49 7.73
N LEU A 35 5.89 -2.96 8.93
CA LEU A 35 4.90 -4.01 9.09
C LEU A 35 3.53 -3.59 8.51
N ILE A 36 3.10 -2.35 8.79
CA ILE A 36 1.88 -1.77 8.23
C ILE A 36 1.98 -1.66 6.71
N ALA A 37 3.09 -1.14 6.19
CA ALA A 37 3.28 -0.98 4.75
C ALA A 37 3.28 -2.34 4.02
N LEU A 38 3.84 -3.37 4.62
CA LEU A 38 3.86 -4.73 4.09
C LEU A 38 2.46 -5.35 4.05
N ILE A 39 1.70 -5.23 5.15
CA ILE A 39 0.30 -5.66 5.21
C ILE A 39 -0.52 -4.92 4.15
N MET A 40 -0.35 -3.60 4.06
CA MET A 40 -1.04 -2.76 3.08
C MET A 40 -0.70 -3.15 1.64
N ASN A 41 0.57 -3.44 1.34
CA ASN A 41 0.98 -3.87 0.00
C ASN A 41 0.33 -5.21 -0.39
N ILE A 42 0.33 -6.19 0.53
CA ILE A 42 -0.25 -7.52 0.29
C ILE A 42 -1.77 -7.42 0.14
N VAL A 43 -2.45 -6.73 1.07
CA VAL A 43 -3.91 -6.52 1.02
C VAL A 43 -4.30 -5.77 -0.25
N SER A 44 -3.53 -4.74 -0.63
CA SER A 44 -3.81 -3.97 -1.84
C SER A 44 -3.46 -4.71 -3.13
N TYR A 45 -2.65 -5.78 -3.10
CA TYR A 45 -2.38 -6.63 -4.26
C TYR A 45 -3.45 -7.71 -4.43
N TRP A 46 -3.96 -8.29 -3.32
CA TRP A 46 -4.97 -9.35 -3.35
C TRP A 46 -6.43 -8.88 -3.35
N TRP A 47 -6.74 -7.77 -2.69
CA TRP A 47 -8.09 -7.17 -2.61
C TRP A 47 -8.16 -5.79 -3.28
N SER A 48 -7.23 -5.49 -4.19
CA SER A 48 -7.20 -4.24 -4.96
C SER A 48 -8.54 -3.94 -5.62
N ASP A 49 -9.12 -4.98 -6.22
CA ASP A 49 -10.40 -5.01 -6.91
C ASP A 49 -11.55 -4.54 -6.01
N LYS A 50 -11.67 -5.08 -4.79
CA LYS A 50 -12.72 -4.68 -3.85
C LYS A 50 -12.50 -3.28 -3.27
N ILE A 51 -11.25 -2.90 -3.01
CA ILE A 51 -10.91 -1.57 -2.47
C ILE A 51 -11.22 -0.48 -3.50
N VAL A 52 -10.85 -0.70 -4.75
CA VAL A 52 -11.14 0.22 -5.86
C VAL A 52 -12.65 0.33 -6.08
N LEU A 53 -13.39 -0.78 -6.11
CA LEU A 53 -14.86 -0.75 -6.25
C LEU A 53 -15.53 0.03 -5.11
N GLY A 54 -15.05 -0.14 -3.87
CA GLY A 54 -15.52 0.62 -2.70
C GLY A 54 -15.16 2.11 -2.77
N MET A 55 -13.95 2.46 -3.20
CA MET A 55 -13.50 3.85 -3.37
C MET A 55 -14.30 4.61 -4.43
N TYR A 56 -14.60 3.97 -5.55
CA TYR A 56 -15.37 4.60 -6.63
C TYR A 56 -16.89 4.57 -6.40
N ARG A 57 -17.37 4.01 -5.26
CA ARG A 57 -18.79 3.68 -5.04
C ARG A 57 -19.38 2.98 -6.27
N ALA A 58 -18.57 2.14 -6.91
CA ALA A 58 -18.96 1.48 -8.13
C ALA A 58 -20.05 0.48 -7.79
N LYS A 59 -21.27 0.77 -8.25
CA LYS A 59 -22.39 -0.16 -8.17
C LYS A 59 -22.12 -1.23 -9.22
N GLU A 60 -22.03 -2.50 -8.81
CA GLU A 60 -22.01 -3.62 -9.75
C GLU A 60 -23.19 -3.45 -10.70
N ILE A 61 -22.90 -3.17 -11.96
CA ILE A 61 -23.87 -3.31 -13.04
C ILE A 61 -24.02 -4.81 -13.26
N LEU A 62 -25.07 -5.39 -12.68
CA LEU A 62 -25.59 -6.68 -13.11
C LEU A 62 -25.95 -6.56 -14.60
N PRO A 63 -25.58 -7.54 -15.44
CA PRO A 63 -25.87 -7.52 -16.86
C PRO A 63 -27.37 -7.48 -17.17
#